data_AF-A0A9E4KUF8-F1
#
_entry.id   AF-A0A9E4KUF8-F1
#
_cell.length_a   1.000
_cell.length_b   1.000
_cell.length_c   1.000
_cell.angle_alpha   90.00
_cell.angle_beta   90.00
_cell.angle_gamma   90.00
#
_symmetry.space_group_name_H-M   'P 1'
#
loop_
_entity.id
_entity.type
_entity.pdbx_description
1 polymer ?
#
loop_
_entity_poly.entity_id
_entity_poly.type
_entity_poly.pdbx_seq_one_letter_code
_entity_poly.pdbx_strand_id
1 'polypeptide(L)'
;VKSSFDQVMHNVELMLTNGFIHGDLSAHNLLFWDDRVVVIDFPQVVPVTGNKQAYSLLERDVERVCQYWARYGLRRDPERLTRSLWGNWSQVRHEDVMADLSKALAEMEEDDEDPDEDLEYA
;
A
#
# COMPACT_ATOMS: atom_id res chain seq x y z
N VAL A 1 11.32 21.30 0.86
CA VAL A 1 10.65 20.61 -0.26
C VAL A 1 11.15 19.17 -0.31
N LYS A 2 10.29 18.16 -0.44
CA LYS A 2 10.72 16.75 -0.58
C LYS A 2 11.46 16.58 -1.91
N SER A 3 12.54 15.80 -1.95
CA SER A 3 13.24 15.55 -3.22
C SER A 3 12.32 14.80 -4.20
N SER A 4 12.60 14.90 -5.50
CA SER A 4 11.81 14.19 -6.51
C SER A 4 11.82 12.67 -6.31
N PHE A 5 12.93 12.08 -5.85
CA PHE A 5 13.00 10.67 -5.47
C PHE A 5 12.05 10.35 -4.32
N ASP A 6 12.06 11.17 -3.26
CA ASP A 6 11.21 10.94 -2.09
C ASP A 6 9.72 11.07 -2.45
N GLN A 7 9.37 11.94 -3.40
CA GLN A 7 8.01 12.06 -3.91
C GLN A 7 7.57 10.80 -4.65
N VAL A 8 8.43 10.22 -5.49
CA VAL A 8 8.13 8.95 -6.18
C VAL A 8 7.97 7.81 -5.18
N MET A 9 8.90 7.65 -4.24
CA MET A 9 8.82 6.60 -3.24
C MET A 9 7.56 6.74 -2.36
N HIS A 10 7.18 7.98 -2.05
CA HIS A 10 5.92 8.24 -1.34
C HIS A 10 4.69 7.86 -2.18
N ASN A 11 4.68 8.12 -3.49
CA ASN A 11 3.60 7.65 -4.36
C ASN A 11 3.54 6.12 -4.45
N VAL A 12 4.69 5.44 -4.50
CA VAL A 12 4.76 3.96 -4.46
C VAL A 12 4.16 3.43 -3.15
N GLU A 13 4.54 4.03 -2.02
CA GLU A 13 3.99 3.70 -0.70
C GLU A 13 2.47 3.92 -0.65
N LEU A 14 1.98 5.07 -1.14
CA LEU A 14 0.54 5.36 -1.20
C LEU A 14 -0.22 4.34 -2.03
N MET A 15 0.27 3.98 -3.22
CA MET A 15 -0.37 2.95 -4.05
C MET A 15 -0.41 1.62 -3.30
N LEU A 16 0.70 1.22 -2.68
CA LEU A 16 0.82 -0.02 -1.93
C LEU A 16 -0.17 -0.06 -0.75
N THR A 17 -0.23 1.01 0.07
CA THR A 17 -1.21 1.16 1.15
C THR A 17 -2.66 1.06 0.67
N ASN A 18 -2.95 1.53 -0.54
CA ASN A 18 -4.27 1.37 -1.16
C ASN A 18 -4.48 -0.02 -1.80
N GLY A 19 -3.54 -0.96 -1.61
CA GLY A 19 -3.66 -2.34 -2.10
C GLY A 19 -3.29 -2.50 -3.57
N PHE A 20 -2.56 -1.56 -4.16
CA PHE A 20 -2.19 -1.56 -5.57
C PHE A 20 -0.69 -1.44 -5.80
N ILE A 21 -0.22 -2.03 -6.90
CA ILE A 21 1.15 -1.86 -7.40
C ILE A 21 1.04 -1.36 -8.82
N HIS A 22 1.86 -0.38 -9.19
CA HIS A 22 1.81 0.20 -10.53
C HIS A 22 2.06 -0.86 -11.61
N GLY A 23 3.00 -1.77 -11.38
CA GLY A 23 3.19 -2.93 -12.25
C GLY A 23 3.84 -2.61 -13.60
N ASP A 24 4.34 -1.37 -13.78
CA ASP A 24 5.29 -0.99 -14.84
C ASP A 24 5.96 0.36 -14.53
N LEU A 25 6.23 0.66 -13.26
CA LEU A 25 6.75 1.98 -12.89
C LEU A 25 8.18 2.17 -13.42
N SER A 26 8.39 3.29 -14.10
CA SER A 26 9.70 3.77 -14.54
C SER A 26 9.64 5.28 -14.72
N ALA A 27 10.79 5.92 -14.98
CA ALA A 27 10.81 7.35 -15.22
C ALA A 27 10.11 7.82 -16.50
N HIS A 28 9.73 6.91 -17.39
CA HIS A 28 8.87 7.25 -18.53
C HIS A 28 7.42 7.54 -18.10
N ASN A 29 7.01 7.00 -16.95
CA ASN A 29 5.66 7.15 -16.40
C ASN A 29 5.61 8.19 -15.27
N LEU A 30 6.59 9.09 -15.23
CA LEU A 30 6.69 10.18 -14.26
C LEU A 30 6.69 11.53 -14.98
N LEU A 31 5.74 12.40 -14.62
CA LEU A 31 5.72 13.78 -15.05
C LEU A 31 6.31 14.69 -13.96
N PHE A 32 7.26 15.53 -14.35
CA PHE A 32 7.90 16.50 -13.47
C PHE A 32 7.41 17.90 -13.84
N TRP A 33 6.73 18.57 -12.91
CA TRP A 33 6.21 19.91 -13.13
C TRP A 33 6.15 20.68 -11.81
N ASP A 34 6.67 21.91 -11.78
CA ASP A 34 6.58 22.82 -10.63
C ASP A 34 6.96 22.16 -9.29
N ASP A 35 8.16 21.57 -9.24
CA ASP A 35 8.70 20.82 -8.09
C ASP A 35 7.86 19.61 -7.62
N ARG A 36 6.89 19.17 -8.43
CA ARG A 36 6.04 17.99 -8.15
C ARG A 36 6.32 16.86 -9.12
N VAL A 37 6.16 15.64 -8.61
CA VAL A 37 6.17 14.41 -9.41
C VAL A 37 4.78 13.79 -9.45
N VAL A 38 4.26 13.58 -10.65
CA VAL A 38 2.97 12.92 -10.90
C VAL A 38 3.22 11.58 -11.59
N VAL A 39 2.63 10.51 -11.03
CA VAL A 39 2.64 9.17 -11.62
C VAL A 39 1.49 9.06 -12.60
N ILE A 40 1.75 8.49 -13.78
CA ILE A 40 0.78 8.30 -14.87
C ILE A 40 0.80 6.86 -15.40
N ASP A 41 -0.10 6.56 -16.34
CA ASP A 41 -0.16 5.27 -17.05
C ASP A 41 -0.51 4.06 -16.15
N PHE A 42 -1.77 4.04 -15.70
CA PHE A 42 -2.34 3.03 -14.81
C PHE A 42 -2.94 1.73 -15.43
N PRO A 43 -2.98 1.47 -16.77
CA PRO A 43 -3.58 0.23 -17.29
C PRO A 43 -2.97 -1.09 -16.75
N GLN A 44 -1.74 -1.04 -16.24
CA GLN A 44 -0.93 -2.18 -15.80
C GLN A 44 -0.94 -2.35 -14.28
N VAL A 45 -1.72 -1.53 -13.57
CA VAL A 45 -1.84 -1.59 -12.12
C VAL A 45 -2.50 -2.90 -11.70
N VAL A 46 -1.91 -3.54 -10.70
CA VAL A 46 -2.38 -4.83 -10.19
C VAL A 46 -2.73 -4.75 -8.71
N PRO A 47 -3.71 -5.54 -8.24
CA PRO A 47 -3.96 -5.69 -6.82
C PRO A 47 -2.79 -6.42 -6.14
N VAL A 48 -2.49 -6.03 -4.89
CA VAL A 48 -1.51 -6.72 -4.04
C VAL A 48 -2.13 -8.03 -3.51
N THR A 49 -3.38 -7.99 -3.08
CA THR A 49 -4.12 -9.16 -2.58
C THR A 49 -4.37 -10.17 -3.70
N GLY A 50 -4.11 -11.45 -3.42
CA GLY A 50 -4.44 -12.55 -4.35
C GLY A 50 -3.51 -12.65 -5.56
N ASN A 51 -2.57 -11.71 -5.73
CA ASN A 51 -1.59 -11.74 -6.80
C ASN A 51 -0.24 -12.30 -6.30
N LYS A 52 0.09 -13.52 -6.74
CA LYS A 52 1.36 -14.20 -6.38
C LYS A 52 2.61 -13.46 -6.86
N GLN A 53 2.50 -12.57 -7.84
CA GLN A 53 3.60 -11.79 -8.40
C GLN A 53 3.69 -10.38 -7.81
N ALA A 54 2.82 -10.01 -6.86
CA ALA A 54 2.78 -8.67 -6.31
C ALA A 54 4.15 -8.21 -5.77
N TYR A 55 4.78 -9.00 -4.90
CA TYR A 55 6.09 -8.65 -4.34
C TYR A 55 7.14 -8.40 -5.42
N SER A 56 7.26 -9.30 -6.41
CA SER A 56 8.23 -9.16 -7.51
C SER A 56 7.94 -7.96 -8.42
N LEU A 57 6.67 -7.59 -8.59
CA LEU A 57 6.30 -6.39 -9.36
C LEU A 57 6.68 -5.12 -8.61
N LEU A 58 6.44 -5.07 -7.29
CA LEU A 58 6.90 -3.95 -6.44
C LEU A 58 8.42 -3.84 -6.48
N GLU A 59 9.14 -4.95 -6.32
CA GLU A 59 10.60 -5.00 -6.38
C GLU A 59 11.12 -4.39 -7.69
N ARG A 60 10.56 -4.82 -8.82
CA ARG A 60 10.94 -4.31 -10.14
C ARG A 60 10.65 -2.82 -10.30
N ASP A 61 9.49 -2.36 -9.82
CA ASP A 61 9.11 -0.94 -9.86
C ASP A 61 10.10 -0.08 -9.05
N VAL A 62 10.43 -0.51 -7.82
CA VAL A 62 11.40 0.17 -6.94
C VAL A 62 12.81 0.12 -7.51
N GLU A 63 13.21 -1.01 -8.10
CA GLU A 63 14.52 -1.17 -8.74
C GLU A 63 14.69 -0.16 -9.90
N ARG A 64 13.71 -0.08 -10.81
CA ARG A 64 13.75 0.85 -11.95
C ARG A 64 13.82 2.31 -11.51
N VAL A 65 13.08 2.67 -10.46
CA VAL A 65 13.16 3.99 -9.84
C VAL A 65 14.58 4.23 -9.30
N CYS A 66 15.12 3.33 -8.47
CA CYS A 66 16.48 3.47 -7.94
C CYS A 66 17.55 3.58 -9.04
N GLN A 67 17.46 2.78 -10.10
CA GLN A 67 18.37 2.83 -11.25
C GLN A 67 18.33 4.19 -11.96
N TYR A 68 17.15 4.78 -12.12
CA TYR A 68 17.00 6.11 -12.73
C TYR A 68 17.67 7.22 -11.93
N TRP A 69 17.66 7.16 -10.59
CA TRP A 69 18.34 8.16 -9.76
C TRP A 69 19.83 7.88 -9.60
N ALA A 70 20.26 6.62 -9.71
CA ALA A 70 21.67 6.24 -9.63
C ALA A 70 22.54 6.92 -10.71
N ARG A 71 22.01 7.12 -11.93
CA ARG A 71 22.70 7.89 -13.00
C ARG A 71 22.93 9.37 -12.67
N TYR A 72 22.23 9.91 -11.67
CA TYR A 72 22.40 11.27 -11.16
C TYR A 72 23.18 11.31 -9.83
N GLY A 73 23.81 10.20 -9.45
CA GLY A 73 24.63 10.10 -8.24
C GLY A 73 23.86 9.73 -6.97
N LEU A 74 22.52 9.64 -7.02
CA LEU A 74 21.72 9.21 -5.88
C LEU A 74 21.58 7.69 -5.86
N ARG A 75 22.49 7.02 -5.17
CA ARG A 75 22.46 5.56 -5.00
C ARG A 75 21.59 5.17 -3.80
N ARG A 76 20.72 4.19 -4.01
CA ARG A 76 19.83 3.60 -3.01
C ARG A 76 19.85 2.08 -3.15
N ASP A 77 19.45 1.41 -2.08
CA ASP A 77 19.33 -0.05 -2.03
C ASP A 77 17.87 -0.44 -2.34
N PRO A 78 17.57 -0.91 -3.56
CA PRO A 78 16.20 -1.22 -3.96
C PRO A 78 15.61 -2.41 -3.19
N GLU A 79 16.41 -3.42 -2.85
CA GLU A 79 15.95 -4.58 -2.09
C GLU A 79 15.52 -4.19 -0.69
N ARG A 80 16.34 -3.37 -0.01
CA ARG A 80 16.01 -2.87 1.34
C ARG A 80 14.76 -2.00 1.31
N LEU A 81 14.63 -1.11 0.33
CA LEU A 81 13.45 -0.25 0.18
C LEU A 81 12.19 -1.08 -0.05
N THR A 82 12.24 -2.04 -0.98
CA THR A 82 11.13 -2.95 -1.27
C THR A 82 10.70 -3.72 -0.03
N ARG A 83 11.65 -4.32 0.70
CA ARG A 83 11.37 -5.06 1.93
C ARG A 83 10.72 -4.19 3.00
N SER A 84 11.17 -2.94 3.13
CA SER A 84 10.60 -1.98 4.08
C SER A 84 9.16 -1.61 3.71
N LEU A 85 8.89 -1.28 2.45
CA LEU A 85 7.55 -0.96 1.96
C LEU A 85 6.59 -2.14 2.16
N TRP A 86 7.03 -3.33 1.78
CA TRP A 86 6.23 -4.55 1.90
C TRP A 86 5.94 -4.91 3.37
N GLY A 87 6.94 -4.78 4.24
CA GLY A 87 6.79 -5.01 5.68
C GLY A 87 5.78 -4.06 6.30
N ASN A 88 5.91 -2.76 6.03
CA ASN A 88 4.98 -1.73 6.51
C ASN A 88 3.56 -2.00 6.05
N TRP A 89 3.35 -2.29 4.76
CA TRP A 89 2.04 -2.60 4.21
C TRP A 89 1.41 -3.85 4.84
N SER A 90 2.20 -4.91 4.99
CA SER A 90 1.72 -6.17 5.57
C SER A 90 1.26 -5.99 7.02
N GLN A 91 1.93 -5.12 7.77
CA GLN A 91 1.56 -4.79 9.14
C GLN A 91 0.25 -3.99 9.19
N VAL A 92 0.15 -2.89 8.43
CA VAL A 92 -1.06 -2.04 8.37
C VAL A 92 -2.28 -2.86 7.97
N ARG A 93 -2.14 -3.72 6.94
CA ARG A 93 -3.23 -4.60 6.52
C ARG A 93 -3.69 -5.54 7.62
N HIS A 94 -2.77 -6.08 8.41
CA HIS A 94 -3.13 -6.97 9.51
C HIS A 94 -3.94 -6.21 10.58
N GLU A 95 -3.55 -4.97 10.87
CA GLU A 95 -4.28 -4.09 11.78
C GLU A 95 -5.70 -3.77 11.26
N ASP A 96 -5.85 -3.44 9.97
CA ASP A 96 -7.14 -3.18 9.33
C ASP A 96 -8.07 -4.41 9.39
N VAL A 97 -7.56 -5.60 9.05
CA VAL A 97 -8.34 -6.85 9.11
C VAL A 97 -8.78 -7.17 10.53
N MET A 98 -7.91 -6.94 11.53
CA MET A 98 -8.26 -7.16 12.93
C MET A 98 -9.30 -6.16 13.43
N ALA A 99 -9.23 -4.90 12.99
CA ALA A 99 -10.23 -3.90 13.31
C ALA A 99 -11.61 -4.25 12.71
N ASP A 100 -11.64 -4.64 11.44
CA ASP A 100 -12.86 -5.08 10.75
C ASP A 100 -13.48 -6.31 11.42
N LEU A 101 -12.66 -7.32 11.78
CA LEU A 101 -13.13 -8.52 12.47
C LEU A 101 -13.66 -8.19 13.88
N SER A 102 -12.94 -7.36 14.64
CA SER A 102 -13.38 -6.94 15.98
C SER A 102 -14.73 -6.23 15.94
N LYS A 103 -14.93 -5.37 14.93
CA LYS A 103 -16.20 -4.69 14.71
C LYS A 103 -17.31 -5.68 14.35
N ALA A 104 -17.06 -6.60 13.43
CA ALA A 104 -18.04 -7.60 13.02
C ALA A 104 -18.44 -8.54 14.17
N LEU A 105 -17.49 -8.93 15.03
CA LEU A 105 -17.77 -9.75 16.21
C LEU A 105 -18.61 -8.98 17.25
N ALA A 106 -18.32 -7.71 17.50
CA ALA A 106 -19.11 -6.88 18.41
C ALA A 106 -20.56 -6.73 17.93
N GLU A 107 -20.77 -6.53 16.61
CA GLU A 107 -22.11 -6.46 16.01
C GLU A 107 -22.89 -7.78 16.16
N MET A 108 -22.21 -8.94 16.22
CA MET A 108 -22.85 -10.24 16.44
C MET A 108 -23.20 -10.49 17.92
N GLU A 109 -22.39 -9.97 18.86
CA GLU A 109 -22.67 -10.10 20.30
C GLU A 109 -23.86 -9.22 20.75
N GLU A 110 -24.11 -8.08 20.09
CA GLU A 110 -25.26 -7.20 20.39
C GLU A 110 -26.61 -7.79 19.92
N ASP A 111 -26.64 -8.66 18.91
CA ASP A 111 -27.87 -9.27 18.37
C ASP A 111 -28.38 -10.48 19.19
N ASP A 112 -27.56 -11.01 20.11
CA ASP A 112 -27.90 -12.15 20.99
C ASP A 112 -28.45 -11.72 22.38
N GLU A 113 -28.61 -10.40 22.65
CA GLU A 113 -29.33 -9.90 23.84
C GLU A 113 -30.84 -10.13 23.65
N ASP A 114 -31.38 -11.20 24.27
CA ASP A 114 -32.82 -11.51 24.24
C ASP A 114 -33.63 -10.43 24.99
N PRO A 115 -34.45 -9.60 24.30
CA PRO A 115 -35.18 -8.51 24.93
C PRO A 115 -36.32 -8.99 25.87
N ASP A 116 -36.60 -10.30 25.91
CA ASP A 116 -37.66 -10.88 26.74
C ASP A 116 -37.18 -11.41 28.11
N GLU A 117 -35.88 -11.32 28.45
CA GLU A 117 -35.35 -11.78 29.76
C GLU A 117 -35.82 -10.94 30.97
N ASP A 118 -36.41 -9.76 30.73
CA ASP A 118 -36.88 -8.83 31.77
C ASP A 118 -38.34 -9.06 32.24
N LEU A 119 -39.08 -10.01 31.66
CA LEU A 119 -40.53 -10.19 31.95
C LEU A 119 -40.89 -11.29 32.96
N GLU A 120 -39.93 -11.94 33.62
CA GLU A 120 -40.22 -13.02 34.58
C GLU A 120 -40.24 -12.55 36.04
N TYR A 121 -41.08 -11.58 36.43
CA TYR A 121 -41.50 -11.35 37.84
C TYR A 121 -42.79 -10.49 37.93
N ALA A 122 -43.92 -11.00 37.42
CA ALA A 122 -45.25 -10.43 37.67
C ALA A 122 -46.24 -11.48 38.20
#